data_AF-A0A944NUR4-F1
#
_entry.id   AF-A0A944NUR4-F1
#
_cell.length_a   1.000
_cell.length_b   1.000
_cell.length_c   1.000
_cell.angle_alpha   90.00
_cell.angle_beta   90.00
_cell.angle_gamma   90.00
#
_symmetry.space_group_name_H-M   'P 1'
#
loop_
_entity.id
_entity.type
_entity.pdbx_description
1 polymer ?
#
loop_
_entity_poly.entity_id
_entity_poly.type
_entity_poly.pdbx_seq_one_letter_code
_entity_poly.pdbx_strand_id
1 'polypeptide(L)'
;MGIVVSLDGNRDQKPSLDGLNALVADDLKAVNTLIVQHMDSPVQMIPQLAGHIIAAGGKRLRPMLTLAAARMCGYQGNRHLGLAATVEFIHTATLLHDDVVDDSDLRRGLASANAVW
;
A
#
# COMPACT_ATOMS: atom_id res chain seq x y z
N MET A 1 39.00 -13.88 6.06
CA MET A 1 38.16 -14.47 7.12
C MET A 1 36.72 -14.04 6.86
N GLY A 2 35.86 -14.92 6.37
CA GLY A 2 34.44 -14.63 6.22
C GLY A 2 33.73 -14.90 7.55
N ILE A 3 33.03 -13.91 8.09
CA ILE A 3 32.17 -14.10 9.26
C ILE A 3 30.87 -14.71 8.75
N VAL A 4 30.59 -15.95 9.12
CA VAL A 4 29.27 -16.56 8.93
C VAL A 4 28.38 -16.07 10.05
N VAL A 5 27.48 -15.14 9.72
CA VAL A 5 26.44 -14.68 10.65
C VAL A 5 25.29 -15.68 10.56
N SER A 6 25.07 -16.47 11.62
CA SER A 6 23.87 -17.30 11.72
C SER A 6 22.65 -16.39 11.87
N LEU A 7 21.71 -16.47 10.94
CA LEU A 7 20.43 -15.74 10.98
C LEU A 7 19.40 -16.43 11.89
N ASP A 8 19.81 -17.40 12.71
CA ASP A 8 18.93 -18.20 13.58
C ASP A 8 18.48 -17.43 14.85
N GLY A 9 18.28 -16.13 14.74
CA GLY A 9 17.66 -15.33 15.78
C GLY A 9 16.16 -15.61 15.85
N ASN A 10 15.77 -16.43 16.83
CA ASN A 10 14.41 -16.58 17.34
C ASN A 10 13.35 -17.13 16.34
N ARG A 11 13.42 -18.43 16.05
CA ARG A 11 12.42 -19.16 15.23
C ARG A 11 11.02 -19.27 15.86
N ASP A 12 10.84 -18.81 17.10
CA ASP A 12 9.54 -18.84 17.83
C ASP A 12 8.68 -17.60 17.59
N GLN A 13 9.15 -16.61 16.82
CA GLN A 13 8.38 -15.41 16.52
C GLN A 13 7.41 -15.66 15.36
N LYS A 14 6.11 -15.45 15.58
CA LYS A 14 5.12 -15.49 14.49
C LYS A 14 5.53 -14.49 13.39
N PRO A 15 5.42 -14.87 12.11
CA PRO A 15 5.70 -13.95 11.01
C PRO A 15 4.85 -12.69 11.15
N SER A 16 5.48 -11.52 11.19
CA SER A 16 4.80 -10.24 11.32
C SER A 16 5.37 -9.20 10.36
N LEU A 17 4.51 -8.25 9.98
CA LEU A 17 4.89 -7.07 9.22
C LEU A 17 5.29 -5.89 10.11
N ASP A 18 5.22 -6.03 11.43
CA ASP A 18 5.42 -4.90 12.36
C ASP A 18 6.78 -4.24 12.20
N GLY A 19 7.85 -5.03 12.02
CA GLY A 19 9.19 -4.49 11.80
C GLY A 19 9.30 -3.70 10.49
N LEU A 20 8.67 -4.20 9.42
CA LEU A 20 8.63 -3.50 8.14
C LEU A 20 7.79 -2.23 8.23
N ASN A 21 6.61 -2.30 8.87
CA ASN A 21 5.74 -1.15 9.07
C ASN A 21 6.45 -0.07 9.89
N ALA A 22 7.10 -0.43 11.00
CA ALA A 22 7.88 0.49 11.81
C ALA A 22 9.02 1.14 11.00
N LEU A 23 9.70 0.38 10.14
CA LEU A 23 10.78 0.89 9.30
C LEU A 23 10.34 2.00 8.33
N VAL A 24 9.12 1.91 7.80
CA VAL A 24 8.62 2.82 6.76
C VAL A 24 7.41 3.65 7.20
N ALA A 25 7.11 3.71 8.50
CA ALA A 25 5.88 4.30 9.03
C ALA A 25 5.70 5.77 8.63
N ASP A 26 6.77 6.58 8.71
CA ASP A 26 6.69 8.00 8.38
C ASP A 26 6.59 8.22 6.86
N ASP A 27 7.32 7.43 6.07
CA ASP A 27 7.21 7.47 4.62
C ASP A 27 5.80 7.05 4.16
N LEU A 28 5.19 6.06 4.82
CA LEU A 28 3.80 5.64 4.56
C LEU A 28 2.79 6.76 4.84
N LYS A 29 2.98 7.57 5.89
CA LYS A 29 2.13 8.75 6.13
C LYS A 29 2.24 9.76 4.99
N ALA A 30 3.46 10.00 4.51
CA ALA A 30 3.70 10.87 3.36
C ALA A 30 3.08 10.32 2.07
N VAL A 31 3.20 9.00 1.83
CA VAL A 31 2.53 8.32 0.70
C VAL A 31 1.01 8.47 0.79
N ASN A 32 0.41 8.25 1.96
CA ASN A 32 -1.04 8.44 2.14
C ASN A 32 -1.47 9.88 1.83
N THR A 33 -0.67 10.86 2.26
CA THR A 33 -0.92 12.27 1.96
C THR A 33 -0.88 12.54 0.45
N LEU A 34 0.12 12.00 -0.26
CA LEU A 34 0.22 12.11 -1.71
C LEU A 34 -0.96 11.45 -2.42
N ILE A 35 -1.42 10.29 -1.94
CA ILE A 35 -2.59 9.60 -2.50
C ILE A 35 -3.83 10.50 -2.44
N VAL A 36 -4.10 11.12 -1.28
CA VAL A 36 -5.23 12.05 -1.13
C VAL A 36 -5.09 13.24 -2.07
N GLN A 37 -3.91 13.87 -2.10
CA GLN A 37 -3.65 15.06 -2.92
C GLN A 37 -3.85 14.80 -4.41
N HIS A 38 -3.45 13.62 -4.90
CA HIS A 38 -3.59 13.25 -6.32
C HIS A 38 -4.99 12.76 -6.71
N MET A 39 -5.90 12.60 -5.75
CA MET A 39 -7.29 12.22 -6.00
C MET A 39 -8.27 13.39 -5.81
N ASP A 40 -7.77 14.60 -5.64
CA ASP A 40 -8.60 15.81 -5.67
C ASP A 40 -9.20 15.98 -7.07
N SER A 41 -10.53 15.98 -7.16
CA SER A 41 -11.26 16.01 -8.42
C SER A 41 -12.67 16.59 -8.23
N PRO A 42 -13.17 17.36 -9.22
CA PRO A 42 -14.56 17.82 -9.22
C PRO A 42 -15.56 16.66 -9.36
N VAL A 43 -15.11 15.49 -9.82
CA VAL A 43 -15.94 14.28 -9.89
C VAL A 43 -15.95 13.61 -8.53
N GLN A 44 -17.05 13.75 -7.77
CA GLN A 44 -17.16 13.31 -6.37
C GLN A 44 -16.77 11.84 -6.11
N MET A 45 -16.94 10.98 -7.11
CA MET A 45 -16.58 9.56 -7.04
C MET A 45 -15.07 9.34 -6.76
N ILE A 46 -14.21 10.18 -7.33
CA ILE A 46 -12.75 10.03 -7.26
C ILE A 46 -12.19 10.27 -5.85
N PRO A 47 -12.51 11.36 -5.12
CA PRO A 47 -12.06 11.54 -3.75
C PRO A 47 -12.69 10.54 -2.77
N GLN A 48 -13.91 10.04 -3.04
CA GLN A 48 -14.51 8.96 -2.26
C GLN A 48 -13.70 7.66 -2.37
N LEU A 49 -13.19 7.36 -3.57
CA LEU A 49 -12.27 6.25 -3.79
C LEU A 49 -10.96 6.43 -3.00
N ALA A 50 -10.41 7.64 -2.90
CA ALA A 50 -9.24 7.93 -2.06
C ALA A 50 -9.48 7.56 -0.60
N GLY A 51 -10.65 7.95 -0.08
CA GLY A 51 -11.11 7.56 1.25
C GLY A 51 -11.20 6.05 1.40
N HIS A 52 -11.74 5.34 0.41
CA HIS A 52 -11.80 3.88 0.41
C HIS A 52 -10.40 3.25 0.42
N ILE A 53 -9.45 3.72 -0.40
CA ILE A 53 -8.07 3.24 -0.41
C ILE A 53 -7.42 3.35 0.96
N ILE A 54 -7.64 4.48 1.64
CA ILE A 54 -7.08 4.77 2.98
C ILE A 54 -7.77 3.96 4.07
N ALA A 55 -9.09 3.89 4.03
CA ALA A 55 -9.91 3.26 5.06
C ALA A 55 -10.02 1.73 4.93
N ALA A 56 -9.85 1.17 3.73
CA ALA A 56 -10.03 -0.27 3.47
C ALA A 56 -8.99 -1.18 4.16
N GLY A 57 -8.11 -0.63 5.01
CA GLY A 57 -7.35 -1.39 6.00
C GLY A 57 -6.45 -2.47 5.40
N GLY A 58 -6.06 -2.32 4.14
CA GLY A 58 -5.13 -3.23 3.49
C GLY A 58 -3.78 -3.19 4.21
N LYS A 59 -3.04 -4.31 4.17
CA LYS A 59 -1.70 -4.41 4.77
C LYS A 59 -0.66 -3.44 4.16
N ARG A 60 -1.03 -2.64 3.14
CA ARG A 60 -0.16 -1.71 2.41
C ARG A 60 1.19 -2.32 1.98
N LEU A 61 1.17 -3.61 1.67
CA LEU A 61 2.39 -4.37 1.37
C LEU A 61 3.16 -3.79 0.18
N ARG A 62 2.45 -3.40 -0.88
CA ARG A 62 3.07 -2.88 -2.10
C ARG A 62 3.83 -1.57 -1.87
N PRO A 63 3.25 -0.51 -1.30
CA PRO A 63 4.00 0.71 -0.99
C PRO A 63 5.09 0.45 0.06
N MET A 64 4.85 -0.39 1.08
CA MET A 64 5.91 -0.74 2.06
C MET A 64 7.14 -1.37 1.39
N LEU A 65 6.94 -2.29 0.44
CA LEU A 65 8.04 -2.92 -0.29
C LEU A 65 8.80 -1.90 -1.15
N THR A 66 8.10 -0.98 -1.81
CA THR A 66 8.75 0.10 -2.58
C THR A 66 9.61 1.00 -1.68
N LEU A 67 9.09 1.41 -0.54
CA LEU A 67 9.79 2.28 0.42
C LEU A 67 11.00 1.57 1.04
N ALA A 68 10.82 0.32 1.48
CA ALA A 68 11.89 -0.47 2.06
C ALA A 68 13.00 -0.78 1.05
N ALA A 69 12.66 -1.06 -0.20
CA ALA A 69 13.64 -1.26 -1.26
C ALA A 69 14.47 0.01 -1.52
N ALA A 70 13.84 1.19 -1.53
CA ALA A 70 14.56 2.45 -1.67
C ALA A 70 15.55 2.68 -0.52
N ARG A 71 15.13 2.43 0.72
CA ARG A 71 15.99 2.53 1.91
C ARG A 71 17.13 1.50 1.89
N MET A 72 16.83 0.25 1.53
CA MET A 72 17.81 -0.83 1.40
C MET A 72 18.91 -0.49 0.38
N CYS A 73 18.55 0.19 -0.70
CA CYS A 73 19.50 0.67 -1.71
C CYS A 73 20.20 1.99 -1.34
N GLY A 74 20.01 2.51 -0.12
CA GLY A 74 20.64 3.74 0.35
C GLY A 74 20.13 5.02 -0.30
N TYR A 75 18.92 5.02 -0.89
CA TYR A 75 18.37 6.20 -1.54
C TYR A 75 18.05 7.31 -0.52
N GLN A 76 18.52 8.54 -0.78
CA GLN A 76 18.39 9.69 0.12
C GLN A 76 17.43 10.78 -0.40
N GLY A 77 16.80 10.57 -1.56
CA GLY A 77 15.85 11.53 -2.13
C GLY A 77 14.39 11.18 -1.83
N ASN A 78 13.46 12.00 -2.31
CA ASN A 78 12.02 11.84 -1.99
C ASN A 78 11.18 11.17 -3.10
N ARG A 79 11.78 10.79 -4.24
CA ARG A 79 11.04 10.23 -5.39
C ARG A 79 10.36 8.89 -5.09
N HIS A 80 10.88 8.16 -4.10
CA HIS A 80 10.34 6.87 -3.67
C HIS A 80 8.93 6.98 -3.07
N LEU A 81 8.57 8.15 -2.51
CA LEU A 81 7.23 8.44 -2.01
C LEU A 81 6.21 8.47 -3.16
N GLY A 82 6.51 9.24 -4.22
CA GLY A 82 5.67 9.30 -5.42
C GLY A 82 5.57 7.94 -6.11
N LEU A 83 6.67 7.19 -6.19
CA LEU A 83 6.67 5.84 -6.76
C LEU A 83 5.78 4.88 -5.95
N ALA A 84 5.88 4.90 -4.62
CA ALA A 84 5.05 4.07 -3.75
C ALA A 84 3.56 4.43 -3.88
N ALA A 85 3.22 5.71 -3.99
CA ALA A 85 1.85 6.16 -4.27
C ALA A 85 1.35 5.64 -5.63
N THR A 86 2.15 5.77 -6.69
CA THR A 86 1.81 5.26 -8.03
C THR A 86 1.58 3.75 -8.04
N VAL A 87 2.43 2.98 -7.35
CA VAL A 87 2.24 1.52 -7.22
C VAL A 87 0.90 1.20 -6.57
N GLU A 88 0.51 1.95 -5.54
CA GLU A 88 -0.76 1.74 -4.86
C GLU A 88 -1.97 2.20 -5.69
N PHE A 89 -1.82 3.24 -6.51
CA PHE A 89 -2.83 3.62 -7.50
C PHE A 89 -3.05 2.51 -8.53
N ILE A 90 -1.98 1.94 -9.09
CA ILE A 90 -2.10 0.83 -10.04
C ILE A 90 -2.78 -0.37 -9.38
N HIS A 91 -2.37 -0.72 -8.15
CA HIS A 91 -3.02 -1.78 -7.40
C HIS A 91 -4.52 -1.53 -7.20
N THR A 92 -4.90 -0.30 -6.85
CA THR A 92 -6.31 0.03 -6.65
C THR A 92 -7.07 -0.02 -7.97
N ALA A 93 -6.49 0.47 -9.06
CA ALA A 93 -7.11 0.44 -10.37
C ALA A 93 -7.40 -1.01 -10.81
N THR A 94 -6.44 -1.93 -10.67
CA THR A 94 -6.69 -3.35 -10.98
C THR A 94 -7.82 -3.89 -10.11
N LEU A 95 -7.80 -3.58 -8.82
CA LEU A 95 -8.83 -3.99 -7.89
C LEU A 95 -10.24 -3.47 -8.27
N LEU A 96 -10.37 -2.27 -8.82
CA LEU A 96 -11.67 -1.75 -9.27
C LEU A 96 -12.12 -2.38 -10.57
N HIS A 97 -11.19 -2.56 -11.51
CA HIS A 97 -11.47 -3.25 -12.76
C HIS A 97 -11.88 -4.70 -12.53
N ASP A 98 -11.21 -5.41 -11.61
CA ASP A 98 -11.56 -6.78 -11.21
C ASP A 98 -12.99 -6.83 -10.63
N ASP A 99 -13.37 -5.89 -9.76
CA ASP A 99 -14.73 -5.86 -9.17
C ASP A 99 -15.84 -5.72 -10.24
N VAL A 100 -15.56 -5.00 -11.34
CA VAL A 100 -16.49 -4.86 -12.49
C VAL A 100 -16.50 -6.11 -13.36
N VAL A 101 -15.34 -6.74 -13.58
CA VAL A 101 -15.22 -7.95 -14.42
C VAL A 101 -15.81 -9.18 -13.72
N ASP A 102 -15.65 -9.28 -12.40
CA ASP A 102 -16.00 -10.47 -11.63
C ASP A 102 -17.48 -10.55 -11.24
N ASP A 103 -18.31 -9.56 -11.63
CA ASP A 103 -19.73 -9.40 -11.23
C ASP A 103 -19.93 -9.67 -9.72
N SER A 104 -18.92 -9.29 -8.94
CA SER A 104 -18.82 -9.70 -7.55
C SER A 104 -19.62 -8.72 -6.71
N ASP A 105 -20.80 -9.13 -6.26
CA ASP A 105 -21.64 -8.32 -5.36
C ASP A 105 -20.96 -8.00 -4.01
N LEU A 106 -19.86 -8.70 -3.67
CA LEU A 106 -19.19 -8.62 -2.38
C LEU A 106 -17.65 -8.56 -2.51
N ARG A 107 -17.05 -7.54 -1.90
CA ARG A 107 -15.60 -7.43 -1.69
C ARG A 107 -15.26 -7.39 -0.20
N ARG A 108 -14.55 -8.41 0.30
CA ARG A 108 -14.15 -8.53 1.74
C ARG A 108 -15.34 -8.40 2.73
N GLY A 109 -16.53 -8.84 2.34
CA GLY A 109 -17.73 -8.78 3.17
C GLY A 109 -18.47 -7.43 3.17
N LEU A 110 -18.04 -6.48 2.33
CA LEU A 110 -18.74 -5.23 2.05
C LEU A 110 -19.20 -5.23 0.58
N ALA A 111 -20.22 -4.43 0.26
CA ALA A 111 -20.66 -4.24 -1.13
C ALA A 111 -19.48 -3.79 -2.01
N SER A 112 -19.32 -4.38 -3.18
CA SER A 112 -18.31 -3.95 -4.16
C SER A 112 -18.63 -2.55 -4.68
N ALA A 113 -17.66 -1.89 -5.32
CA ALA A 113 -17.91 -0.58 -5.93
C ALA A 113 -19.00 -0.64 -7.02
N ASN A 114 -19.11 -1.77 -7.72
CA ASN A 114 -20.17 -2.08 -8.69
C ASN A 114 -21.56 -2.17 -8.01
N ALA A 115 -21.65 -2.81 -6.85
CA ALA A 115 -22.92 -2.92 -6.11
C ALA A 115 -23.42 -1.59 -5.51
N VAL A 116 -22.57 -0.55 -5.46
CA VAL A 116 -22.92 0.80 -4.97
C VAL A 116 -23.18 1.78 -6.12
N TRP A 117 -22.63 1.55 -7.32
CA TRP A 117 -22.71 2.46 -8.48
C TRP A 117 -22.99 1.75 -9.81
#